data_AF-A0A1B6IJG2-F1
#
_entry.id   AF-A0A1B6IJG2-F1
#
_cell.length_a   1.000
_cell.length_b   1.000
_cell.length_c   1.000
_cell.angle_alpha   90.00
_cell.angle_beta   90.00
_cell.angle_gamma   90.00
#
_symmetry.space_group_name_H-M   'P 1'
#
loop_
_entity.id
_entity.type
_entity.pdbx_description
1 polymer ?
#
loop_
_entity_poly.entity_id
_entity_poly.type
_entity_poly.pdbx_seq_one_letter_code
_entity_poly.pdbx_strand_id
1 'polypeptide(L)'
;MYMRLLGYPAEKISILTTYNGQKHLIRDVINIRCASNPLIGRPHKVTTVDKYQGQQNDYILLSLVRTKAVGHLRDVRRLVVAMSRARLGLYVFARVNLFNNCFELTPAIH
;
A
#
# COMPACT_ATOMS: atom_id res chain seq x y z
N MET A 1 5.22 1.56 11.35
CA MET A 1 5.65 1.73 12.76
C MET A 1 4.64 1.10 13.69
N TYR A 2 3.39 1.59 13.75
CA TYR A 2 2.32 1.08 14.63
C TYR A 2 2.24 -0.45 14.71
N MET A 3 2.03 -1.13 13.57
CA MET A 3 1.92 -2.60 13.53
C MET A 3 3.16 -3.31 14.11
N ARG A 4 4.36 -2.77 13.89
CA ARG A 4 5.60 -3.36 14.42
C ARG A 4 5.70 -3.23 15.93
N LEU A 5 5.27 -2.09 16.49
CA LEU A 5 5.23 -1.88 17.94
C LEU A 5 4.19 -2.78 18.62
N LEU A 6 3.13 -3.19 17.91
CA LEU A 6 2.18 -4.21 18.36
C LEU A 6 2.68 -5.65 18.21
N GLY A 7 3.91 -5.86 17.71
CA GLY A 7 4.50 -7.19 17.57
C GLY A 7 4.24 -7.90 16.23
N TYR A 8 3.67 -7.22 15.22
CA TYR A 8 3.46 -7.84 13.91
C TYR A 8 4.81 -8.14 13.25
N PRO A 9 5.05 -9.34 12.68
CA PRO A 9 6.30 -9.65 12.00
C PRO A 9 6.51 -8.77 10.76
N ALA A 10 7.74 -8.28 10.54
CA ALA A 10 8.02 -7.29 9.50
C ALA A 10 7.92 -7.88 8.08
N GLU A 11 8.30 -9.15 7.95
CA GLU A 11 8.22 -9.98 6.75
C GLU A 11 6.77 -10.25 6.31
N LYS A 12 5.81 -10.09 7.22
CA LYS A 12 4.38 -10.24 6.93
C LYS A 12 3.71 -8.96 6.42
N ILE A 13 4.46 -7.86 6.36
CA ILE A 13 3.97 -6.54 5.96
C ILE A 13 4.62 -6.14 4.64
N SER A 14 3.79 -5.85 3.63
CA SER A 14 4.23 -5.22 2.38
C SER A 14 3.53 -3.88 2.17
N ILE A 15 4.27 -2.91 1.65
CA ILE A 15 3.75 -1.57 1.32
C ILE A 15 3.70 -1.42 -0.19
N LEU A 16 2.50 -1.16 -0.70
CA LEU A 16 2.24 -0.99 -2.12
C LEU A 16 1.82 0.45 -2.41
N THR A 17 2.17 0.92 -3.60
CA THR A 17 1.71 2.20 -4.12
C THR A 17 1.55 2.16 -5.63
N THR A 18 0.72 3.04 -6.17
CA THR A 18 0.48 3.15 -7.61
C THR A 18 1.56 3.95 -8.35
N TYR A 19 2.40 4.71 -7.63
CA TYR A 19 3.39 5.62 -8.25
C TYR A 19 4.82 5.37 -7.78
N ASN A 20 5.78 5.37 -8.72
CA ASN A 20 7.20 5.19 -8.41
C ASN A 20 7.76 6.30 -7.51
N GLY A 21 7.32 7.55 -7.67
CA GLY A 21 7.75 8.66 -6.80
C GLY A 21 7.41 8.38 -5.34
N GLN A 22 6.17 7.95 -5.07
CA GLN A 22 5.73 7.58 -3.73
C GLN A 22 6.50 6.39 -3.17
N LYS A 23 6.83 5.40 -4.00
CA LYS A 23 7.65 4.25 -3.58
C LYS A 23 9.01 4.70 -3.05
N HIS A 24 9.69 5.62 -3.74
CA HIS A 24 10.98 6.15 -3.28
C HIS A 24 10.81 6.94 -1.98
N LEU A 25 9.83 7.85 -1.93
CA LEU A 25 9.53 8.62 -0.72
C LEU A 25 9.29 7.72 0.51
N ILE A 26 8.48 6.67 0.37
CA ILE A 26 8.20 5.72 1.45
C ILE A 26 9.49 5.01 1.89
N ARG A 27 10.35 4.60 0.95
CA ARG A 27 11.63 3.96 1.28
C ARG A 27 12.56 4.91 2.04
N ASP A 28 12.62 6.17 1.63
CA ASP A 28 13.45 7.17 2.29
C ASP A 28 12.97 7.41 3.73
N VAL A 29 11.65 7.53 3.92
CA VAL A 29 11.04 7.64 5.26
C VAL A 29 11.37 6.42 6.14
N ILE A 30 11.29 5.20 5.58
CA ILE A 30 11.63 3.98 6.32
C ILE A 30 13.12 3.96 6.67
N ASN A 31 14.00 4.37 5.76
CA ASN A 31 15.44 4.38 6.02
C ASN A 31 15.81 5.38 7.11
N ILE A 32 15.22 6.58 7.07
CA ILE A 32 15.49 7.64 8.05
C ILE A 32 14.88 7.32 9.42
N ARG A 33 13.66 6.78 9.46
CA ARG A 33 12.89 6.67 10.71
C ARG A 33 12.77 5.27 11.31
N CYS A 34 12.99 4.22 10.53
CA CYS A 34 12.70 2.85 10.96
C CYS A 34 13.92 1.92 10.91
N ALA A 35 14.79 2.05 9.91
CA ALA A 35 15.78 1.03 9.57
C ALA A 35 16.83 0.80 10.66
N SER A 36 17.22 1.83 11.42
CA SER A 36 18.15 1.72 12.55
C SER A 36 17.49 1.27 13.85
N ASN A 37 16.16 1.19 13.91
CA ASN A 37 15.43 0.82 15.12
C ASN A 37 15.11 -0.69 15.13
N PRO A 38 15.68 -1.48 16.05
CA PRO A 38 15.48 -2.93 16.12
C PRO A 38 14.02 -3.35 16.32
N LEU A 39 13.21 -2.53 17.00
CA LEU A 39 11.80 -2.83 17.26
C LEU A 39 10.94 -2.68 15.99
N ILE A 40 11.37 -1.83 15.05
CA ILE A 40 10.60 -1.51 13.84
C ILE A 40 11.13 -2.29 12.63
N GLY A 41 12.41 -2.20 12.34
CA GLY A 41 13.02 -2.83 11.17
C GLY A 41 12.42 -2.37 9.83
N ARG A 42 12.55 -3.22 8.81
CA ARG A 42 12.06 -2.97 7.44
C ARG A 42 10.92 -3.93 7.08
N PRO A 43 9.88 -3.45 6.37
CA PRO A 43 8.84 -4.35 5.84
C PRO A 43 9.44 -5.29 4.79
N HIS A 44 8.74 -6.38 4.49
CA HIS A 44 9.14 -7.35 3.47
C HIS A 44 9.42 -6.70 2.11
N LYS A 45 8.52 -5.81 1.67
CA LYS A 45 8.66 -5.14 0.39
C LYS A 45 8.02 -3.76 0.42
N VAL A 46 8.66 -2.82 -0.28
CA VAL A 46 8.08 -1.54 -0.66
C VAL A 46 8.20 -1.43 -2.17
N THR A 47 7.09 -1.51 -2.90
CA THR A 47 7.11 -1.52 -4.36
C THR A 47 5.83 -0.96 -4.98
N THR A 48 5.83 -0.79 -6.30
CA THR A 48 4.61 -0.45 -7.02
C THR A 48 3.71 -1.67 -7.21
N VAL A 49 2.40 -1.45 -7.33
CA VAL A 49 1.41 -2.51 -7.60
C VAL A 49 1.78 -3.34 -8.83
N ASP A 50 2.21 -2.70 -9.92
CA ASP A 50 2.62 -3.39 -11.15
C ASP A 50 3.77 -4.38 -10.91
N LYS A 51 4.73 -4.02 -10.05
CA LYS A 51 5.88 -4.86 -9.71
C LYS A 51 5.57 -5.92 -8.64
N TYR A 52 4.35 -5.94 -8.12
CA TYR A 52 3.89 -6.89 -7.10
C TYR A 52 2.86 -7.89 -7.65
N GLN A 53 2.69 -7.95 -8.97
CA GLN A 53 1.82 -8.94 -9.60
C GLN A 53 2.28 -10.37 -9.26
N GLY A 54 1.30 -11.26 -9.05
CA GLY A 54 1.54 -12.65 -8.67
C GLY A 54 2.02 -12.87 -7.23
N GLN A 55 2.37 -11.82 -6.49
CA GLN A 55 2.78 -11.91 -5.08
C GLN A 55 1.60 -11.60 -4.15
N GLN A 56 1.66 -12.09 -2.92
CA GLN A 56 0.72 -11.76 -1.84
C GLN A 56 1.49 -11.58 -0.53
N ASN A 57 0.89 -10.91 0.44
CA ASN A 57 1.39 -10.91 1.82
C ASN A 57 0.22 -10.91 2.81
N ASP A 58 0.49 -11.22 4.07
CA ASP A 58 -0.53 -11.26 5.12
C ASP A 58 -1.16 -9.87 5.31
N TYR A 59 -0.32 -8.82 5.38
CA TYR A 59 -0.77 -7.44 5.53
C TYR A 59 -0.25 -6.53 4.41
N ILE A 60 -1.16 -5.78 3.79
CA ILE A 60 -0.85 -4.80 2.76
C ILE A 60 -1.24 -3.40 3.20
N LEU A 61 -0.27 -2.47 3.12
CA LEU A 61 -0.49 -1.03 3.25
C LEU A 61 -0.47 -0.42 1.85
N LEU A 62 -1.60 0.07 1.35
CA LEU A 62 -1.76 0.56 -0.02
C LEU A 62 -1.91 2.09 -0.05
N SER A 63 -1.05 2.79 -0.78
CA SER A 63 -1.15 4.24 -0.99
C SER A 63 -1.56 4.58 -2.43
N LEU A 64 -2.71 5.26 -2.58
CA LEU A 64 -3.26 5.65 -3.90
C LEU A 64 -2.75 7.00 -4.39
N VAL A 65 -2.19 7.84 -3.51
CA VAL A 65 -1.49 9.12 -3.77
C VAL A 65 -2.36 10.24 -4.34
N ARG A 66 -3.22 9.95 -5.30
CA ARG A 66 -3.98 10.93 -6.08
C ARG A 66 -5.00 11.66 -5.23
N THR A 67 -5.05 12.98 -5.43
CA THR A 67 -5.96 13.88 -4.70
C THR A 67 -6.84 14.74 -5.61
N LYS A 68 -6.46 14.96 -6.89
CA LYS A 68 -7.21 15.85 -7.81
C LYS A 68 -8.05 15.10 -8.86
N ALA A 69 -7.50 14.01 -9.39
CA ALA A 69 -8.15 13.18 -10.40
C ALA A 69 -7.69 11.73 -10.22
N VAL A 70 -8.57 10.74 -10.41
CA VAL A 70 -8.27 9.31 -10.22
C VAL A 70 -7.12 8.85 -11.13
N GLY A 71 -7.03 9.40 -12.34
CA GLY A 71 -6.08 8.96 -13.37
C GLY A 71 -6.80 8.22 -14.51
N HIS A 72 -6.05 7.63 -15.44
CA HIS A 72 -6.60 6.85 -16.55
C HIS A 72 -7.15 5.48 -16.08
N LEU A 73 -8.01 4.85 -16.90
CA LEU A 73 -8.57 3.47 -16.78
C LEU A 73 -7.57 2.36 -16.37
N ARG A 74 -6.27 2.61 -16.42
CA ARG A 74 -5.24 1.70 -15.88
C ARG A 74 -5.23 1.67 -14.35
N ASP A 75 -5.49 2.78 -13.67
CA ASP A 75 -5.45 2.84 -12.19
C ASP A 75 -6.60 2.05 -11.57
N VAL A 76 -7.79 2.17 -12.16
CA VAL A 76 -8.81 1.13 -12.38
C VAL A 76 -8.48 -0.31 -11.98
N ARG A 77 -8.11 -1.06 -13.02
CA ARG A 77 -7.71 -2.46 -12.95
C ARG A 77 -6.55 -2.72 -11.99
N ARG A 78 -5.60 -1.78 -11.87
CA ARG A 78 -4.49 -1.88 -10.90
C ARG A 78 -4.97 -1.88 -9.46
N LEU A 79 -6.05 -1.17 -9.17
CA LEU A 79 -6.62 -1.10 -7.84
C LEU A 79 -7.22 -2.45 -7.43
N VAL A 80 -7.97 -3.10 -8.31
CA VAL A 80 -8.48 -4.46 -8.11
C VAL A 80 -7.35 -5.44 -7.86
N VAL A 81 -6.26 -5.34 -8.63
CA VAL A 81 -5.06 -6.16 -8.41
C VAL A 81 -4.46 -5.87 -7.04
N ALA A 82 -4.32 -4.60 -6.65
CA ALA A 82 -3.76 -4.20 -5.36
C ALA A 82 -4.58 -4.71 -4.17
N MET A 83 -5.91 -4.67 -4.28
CA MET A 83 -6.83 -5.11 -3.23
C MET A 83 -6.75 -6.62 -2.99
N SER A 84 -6.51 -7.41 -4.04
CA SER A 84 -6.35 -8.87 -3.95
C SER A 84 -4.96 -9.35 -3.47
N ARG A 85 -4.06 -8.43 -3.06
CA ARG A 85 -2.71 -8.80 -2.61
C ARG A 85 -2.62 -9.15 -1.12
N ALA A 86 -3.62 -8.77 -0.33
CA ALA A 86 -3.66 -9.02 1.11
C ALA A 86 -4.37 -10.34 1.43
N ARG A 87 -3.80 -11.13 2.35
CA ARG A 87 -4.44 -12.37 2.83
C ARG A 87 -5.26 -12.16 4.10
N LEU A 88 -4.79 -11.30 5.01
CA LEU A 88 -5.41 -11.09 6.32
C LEU A 88 -5.88 -9.65 6.54
N GLY A 89 -5.15 -8.65 6.03
CA GLY A 89 -5.53 -7.26 6.24
C GLY A 89 -5.03 -6.32 5.14
N LEU A 90 -5.95 -5.49 4.63
CA LEU A 90 -5.69 -4.44 3.67
C LEU A 90 -5.99 -3.08 4.29
N TYR A 91 -5.02 -2.18 4.29
CA TYR A 91 -5.16 -0.81 4.76
C TYR A 91 -4.90 0.16 3.61
N VAL A 92 -5.90 0.96 3.26
CA VAL A 92 -5.83 1.85 2.08
C VAL A 92 -5.75 3.32 2.52
N PHE A 93 -4.77 4.04 1.96
CA PHE A 93 -4.55 5.46 2.17
C PHE A 93 -4.84 6.22 0.88
N ALA A 94 -5.95 6.96 0.86
CA ALA A 94 -6.44 7.66 -0.32
C ALA A 94 -7.28 8.89 0.07
N ARG A 95 -7.49 9.80 -0.89
CA ARG A 95 -8.52 10.85 -0.77
C ARG A 95 -9.88 10.23 -1.07
N VAL A 96 -10.60 9.76 -0.05
CA VAL A 96 -11.86 8.99 -0.19
C VAL A 96 -12.84 9.66 -1.16
N ASN A 97 -13.09 10.96 -1.02
CA ASN A 97 -14.03 11.69 -1.90
C ASN A 97 -13.69 11.60 -3.40
N LEU A 98 -12.41 11.46 -3.76
CA LEU A 98 -12.01 11.30 -5.15
C LEU A 98 -12.35 9.91 -5.70
N PHE A 99 -12.30 8.90 -4.82
CA PHE A 99 -12.46 7.49 -5.15
C PHE A 99 -13.87 6.95 -4.87
N ASN A 100 -14.71 7.73 -4.18
CA ASN A 100 -16.08 7.35 -3.82
C ASN A 100 -16.99 7.16 -5.06
N ASN A 101 -16.70 7.87 -6.15
CA ASN A 101 -17.42 7.75 -7.42
C ASN A 101 -16.85 6.65 -8.32
N CYS A 102 -15.84 5.90 -7.87
CA CYS A 102 -15.23 4.84 -8.64
C CYS A 102 -15.98 3.53 -8.34
N PHE A 103 -16.84 3.11 -9.25
CA PHE A 103 -17.75 1.96 -9.05
C PHE A 103 -17.00 0.63 -8.74
N GLU A 104 -15.76 0.49 -9.20
CA GLU A 104 -14.90 -0.67 -8.95
C GLU A 104 -14.34 -0.71 -7.52
N LEU A 105 -14.44 0.39 -6.77
CA LEU A 105 -14.02 0.49 -5.37
C LEU A 105 -15.16 0.36 -4.37
N THR A 106 -16.41 0.43 -4.82
CA THR A 106 -17.60 0.29 -3.98
C THR A 106 -17.54 -0.94 -3.04
N PRO A 107 -17.05 -2.13 -3.46
CA PRO A 107 -16.95 -3.29 -2.57
C PRO A 107 -15.89 -3.18 -1.47
N ALA A 108 -14.96 -2.23 -1.57
CA ALA A 108 -13.85 -2.07 -0.63
C ALA A 108 -14.01 -0.84 0.29
N ILE A 109 -14.95 0.05 -0.03
CA ILE A 109 -15.23 1.27 0.76
C ILE A 109 -16.42 1.06 1.70
N HIS A 110 -17.28 0.06 1.44
CA HIS A 110 -18.43 -0.32 2.26
C HIS A 110 -18.21 -1.59 3.06
#